data_AF-A0A5C6KW93-F1
#
_entry.id   AF-A0A5C6KW93-F1
#
_cell.length_a   1.000
_cell.length_b   1.000
_cell.length_c   1.000
_cell.angle_alpha   90.00
_cell.angle_beta   90.00
_cell.angle_gamma   90.00
#
_symmetry.space_group_name_H-M   'P 1'
#
loop_
_entity.id
_entity.type
_entity.pdbx_description
1 polymer ?
#
loop_
_entity_poly.entity_id
_entity_poly.type
_entity_poly.pdbx_seq_one_letter_code
_entity_poly.pdbx_strand_id
1 'polypeptide(L)'
;MLKLNQKKLSYTFDRCQQCGICYAVCPENAISLSLRHDGLHDIKINAALCIACGKCVRSCPANKEYGYEGYFDGFAQKKYYLGYHADNRIRRESSSGGVCKTLIIDSLKNGMVDGAYSLKCTDSFPFAQGEFYTREHIPSFGDMPNSVYHSVMACTEIDRIQPCKRLMLVGTACQLRALNSIIKDKCDEVVRVCIFCKQQKTLDSTRFLAKMMGTSVPPNLKFRPRYRGDGWPGIVRVDGFELPYSRAAQIPFGKRLWTVPGCGICGDSFGMEAGADITLMDPWTICSHNELGETLVTVHTQKGDELLQQCVSLNLEPRSFSEVEPALSLKDVWRKQVTEPVYRGRPCKKRYVRAVRAERRQQRLLRMVVEMLPRLPIICYRTLAKLPDLRNRILK
;
A
#
# COMPACT_ATOMS: atom_id res chain seq x y z
N MET A 1 -1.69 15.31 7.05
CA MET A 1 -1.39 16.50 6.21
C MET A 1 -0.68 17.53 7.07
N LEU A 2 0.34 18.21 6.55
CA LEU A 2 1.12 19.21 7.28
C LEU A 2 0.93 20.58 6.65
N LYS A 3 0.79 21.64 7.45
CA LYS A 3 0.66 23.01 6.98
C LYS A 3 1.60 23.92 7.74
N LEU A 4 2.22 24.87 7.06
CA LEU A 4 3.06 25.90 7.66
C LEU A 4 2.40 27.26 7.46
N ASN A 5 1.94 27.87 8.56
CA ASN A 5 1.30 29.19 8.55
C ASN A 5 2.03 30.09 9.53
N GLN A 6 2.50 31.27 9.10
CA GLN A 6 3.18 32.25 9.97
C GLN A 6 4.27 31.60 10.86
N LYS A 7 5.17 30.80 10.25
CA LYS A 7 6.22 30.01 10.92
C LYS A 7 5.74 28.91 11.89
N LYS A 8 4.43 28.70 12.04
CA LYS A 8 3.87 27.62 12.85
C LYS A 8 3.50 26.41 11.99
N LEU A 9 4.13 25.27 12.27
CA LEU A 9 3.81 24.00 11.65
C LEU A 9 2.61 23.37 12.37
N SER A 10 1.61 22.91 11.60
CA SER A 10 0.42 22.22 12.09
C SER A 10 0.21 20.90 11.36
N TYR A 11 -0.40 19.94 12.07
CA TYR A 11 -0.62 18.58 11.59
C TYR A 11 -2.10 18.20 11.68
N THR A 12 -2.61 17.55 10.62
CA THR A 12 -3.95 16.96 10.57
C THR A 12 -3.85 15.45 10.39
N PHE A 13 -4.15 14.70 11.45
CA PHE A 13 -4.07 13.24 11.51
C PHE A 13 -4.97 12.54 10.48
N ASP A 14 -6.22 12.99 10.34
CA ASP A 14 -7.22 12.38 9.42
C ASP A 14 -6.83 12.40 7.94
N ARG A 15 -5.78 13.16 7.61
CA ARG A 15 -5.23 13.28 6.26
C ARG A 15 -3.80 12.72 6.18
N CYS A 16 -3.32 12.03 7.20
CA CYS A 16 -1.99 11.45 7.21
C CYS A 16 -1.98 10.11 6.48
N GLN A 17 -1.11 9.96 5.49
CA GLN A 17 -0.94 8.73 4.72
C GLN A 17 0.11 7.78 5.31
N GLN A 18 0.64 8.11 6.49
CA GLN A 18 1.46 7.21 7.29
C GLN A 18 2.73 6.70 6.55
N CYS A 19 3.39 7.57 5.79
CA CYS A 19 4.63 7.23 5.08
C CYS A 19 5.91 7.54 5.87
N GLY A 20 5.87 8.49 6.82
CA GLY A 20 7.02 8.84 7.67
C GLY A 20 7.98 9.88 7.08
N ILE A 21 7.78 10.33 5.84
CA ILE A 21 8.73 11.23 5.15
C ILE A 21 9.01 12.53 5.90
N CYS A 22 8.02 13.08 6.61
CA CYS A 22 8.16 14.33 7.35
C CYS A 22 9.14 14.22 8.52
N TYR A 23 9.24 13.05 9.14
CA TYR A 23 10.21 12.75 10.19
C TYR A 23 11.61 12.79 9.60
N ALA A 24 11.84 12.02 8.54
CA ALA A 24 13.17 11.85 7.97
C ALA A 24 13.73 13.14 7.32
N VAL A 25 12.90 13.98 6.68
CA VAL A 25 13.41 15.20 6.03
C VAL A 25 13.59 16.40 6.98
N CYS A 26 13.32 16.25 8.27
CA CYS A 26 13.39 17.35 9.23
C CYS A 26 14.84 17.58 9.69
N PRO A 27 15.51 18.68 9.32
CA PRO A 27 16.93 18.87 9.62
C PRO A 27 17.22 19.05 11.11
N GLU A 28 16.25 19.61 11.86
CA GLU A 28 16.41 19.91 13.29
C GLU A 28 15.85 18.81 14.19
N ASN A 29 15.45 17.67 13.62
CA ASN A 29 14.76 16.59 14.35
C ASN A 29 13.55 17.09 15.18
N ALA A 30 12.88 18.15 14.69
CA ALA A 30 11.76 18.78 15.37
C ALA A 30 10.45 17.96 15.30
N ILE A 31 10.47 16.82 14.60
CA ILE A 31 9.32 15.93 14.41
C ILE A 31 9.63 14.60 15.08
N SER A 32 8.75 14.13 15.96
CA SER A 32 8.82 12.78 16.54
C SER A 32 7.53 11.99 16.26
N LEU A 33 7.67 10.67 16.21
CA LEU A 33 6.58 9.74 15.93
C LEU A 33 6.13 9.07 17.23
N SER A 34 4.82 9.05 17.47
CA SER A 34 4.23 8.40 18.64
C SER A 34 3.27 7.31 18.18
N LEU A 35 3.58 6.04 18.47
CA LEU A 35 2.70 4.93 18.15
C LEU A 35 1.39 5.04 18.93
N ARG A 36 0.27 4.90 18.23
CA ARG A 36 -1.08 4.90 18.78
C ARG A 36 -1.56 3.47 19.01
N HIS A 37 -2.59 3.31 19.84
CA HIS A 37 -3.21 2.00 20.08
C HIS A 37 -3.67 1.33 18.77
N ASP A 38 -4.21 2.07 17.82
CA ASP A 38 -4.67 1.58 16.50
C ASP A 38 -3.50 1.20 15.55
N GLY A 39 -2.25 1.26 16.00
CA GLY A 39 -1.06 0.91 15.22
C GLY A 39 -0.63 1.96 14.19
N LEU A 40 -1.30 3.11 14.15
CA LEU A 40 -0.85 4.27 13.39
C LEU A 40 0.11 5.12 14.22
N HIS A 41 0.86 6.01 13.59
CA HIS A 41 1.67 6.99 14.32
C HIS A 41 1.05 8.37 14.26
N ASP A 42 1.02 9.00 15.43
CA ASP A 42 0.83 10.43 15.58
C ASP A 42 2.15 11.18 15.37
N ILE A 43 2.07 12.43 14.93
CA ILE A 43 3.23 13.29 14.71
C ILE A 43 3.23 14.38 15.77
N LYS A 44 4.28 14.41 16.59
CA LYS A 44 4.54 15.47 17.57
C LYS A 44 5.57 16.44 17.00
N ILE A 45 5.28 17.74 17.08
CA ILE A 45 6.14 18.80 16.57
C ILE A 45 6.70 19.58 17.76
N ASN A 46 8.01 19.61 17.92
CA ASN A 46 8.69 20.47 18.88
C ASN A 46 8.85 21.87 18.28
N ALA A 47 8.07 22.83 18.76
CA ALA A 47 8.09 24.20 18.27
C ALA A 47 9.41 24.93 18.55
N ALA A 48 10.14 24.56 19.61
CA ALA A 48 11.42 25.18 19.95
C ALA A 48 12.55 24.78 18.98
N LEU A 49 12.50 23.56 18.43
CA LEU A 49 13.45 23.08 17.43
C LEU A 49 13.04 23.44 15.99
N CYS A 50 11.76 23.73 15.75
CA CYS A 50 11.28 23.92 14.39
C CYS A 50 11.69 25.27 13.80
N ILE A 51 12.67 25.25 12.90
CA ILE A 51 13.10 26.45 12.13
C ILE A 51 12.13 26.86 11.00
N ALA A 52 10.93 26.28 10.93
CA ALA A 52 9.92 26.62 9.92
C ALA A 52 10.38 26.52 8.45
N CYS A 53 11.33 25.65 8.11
CA CYS A 53 11.90 25.53 6.76
C CYS A 53 10.93 24.95 5.70
N GLY A 54 9.83 24.33 6.13
CA GLY A 54 8.78 23.78 5.26
C GLY A 54 9.15 22.51 4.48
N LYS A 55 10.32 21.90 4.69
CA LYS A 55 10.73 20.66 3.99
C LYS A 55 9.70 19.54 4.16
N CYS A 56 9.25 19.30 5.41
CA CYS A 56 8.22 18.31 5.74
C CYS A 56 6.85 18.58 5.08
N VAL A 57 6.52 19.84 4.80
CA VAL A 57 5.30 20.24 4.09
C VAL A 57 5.44 19.95 2.60
N ARG A 58 6.59 20.29 2.00
CA ARG A 58 6.84 20.08 0.56
C ARG A 58 6.95 18.61 0.18
N SER A 59 7.49 17.77 1.07
CA SER A 59 7.64 16.32 0.86
C SER A 59 6.38 15.50 1.18
N CYS A 60 5.42 16.06 1.92
CA CYS A 60 4.23 15.32 2.36
C CYS A 60 3.32 14.98 1.16
N PRO A 61 3.07 13.69 0.85
CA PRO A 61 2.20 13.31 -0.26
C PRO A 61 0.74 13.73 -0.04
N ALA A 62 0.30 13.92 1.20
CA ALA A 62 -1.03 14.42 1.53
C ALA A 62 -1.24 15.89 1.12
N ASN A 63 -0.16 16.66 0.97
CA ASN A 63 -0.21 18.05 0.52
C ASN A 63 -0.25 18.17 -1.00
N LYS A 64 0.01 17.08 -1.73
CA LYS A 64 -0.06 17.05 -3.19
C LYS A 64 -1.52 16.89 -3.62
N GLU A 65 -1.91 17.67 -4.61
CA GLU A 65 -3.24 17.64 -5.21
C GLU A 65 -3.10 17.29 -6.68
N TYR A 66 -4.01 16.46 -7.17
CA TYR A 66 -4.01 15.98 -8.54
C TYR A 66 -5.44 16.02 -9.08
N GLY A 67 -5.57 16.37 -10.35
CA GLY A 67 -6.78 16.08 -11.12
C GLY A 67 -6.71 14.63 -11.59
N TYR A 68 -7.85 13.93 -11.58
CA TYR A 68 -7.94 12.56 -12.09
C TYR A 68 -8.68 12.49 -13.43
N GLU A 69 -8.82 13.64 -14.09
CA GLU A 69 -9.32 13.71 -15.46
C GLU A 69 -8.34 13.01 -16.38
N GLY A 70 -8.83 12.11 -17.23
CA GLY A 70 -7.99 11.30 -18.10
C GLY A 70 -7.08 10.28 -17.39
N TYR A 71 -7.27 10.00 -16.08
CA TYR A 71 -6.39 9.08 -15.35
C TYR A 71 -6.33 7.67 -15.96
N PHE A 72 -7.41 7.23 -16.59
CA PHE A 72 -7.49 5.93 -17.27
C PHE A 72 -7.19 6.01 -18.77
N ASP A 73 -6.88 7.20 -19.29
CA ASP A 73 -6.56 7.37 -20.69
C ASP A 73 -5.29 6.58 -21.01
N GLY A 74 -5.27 5.92 -22.15
CA GLY A 74 -4.16 5.06 -22.53
C GLY A 74 -4.18 3.67 -21.88
N PHE A 75 -5.08 3.34 -20.93
CA PHE A 75 -5.08 2.02 -20.29
C PHE A 75 -5.32 0.88 -21.28
N ALA A 76 -6.17 1.07 -22.28
CA ALA A 76 -6.40 0.07 -23.32
C ALA A 76 -5.15 -0.21 -24.18
N GLN A 77 -4.21 0.73 -24.21
CA GLN A 77 -2.96 0.68 -24.99
C GLN A 77 -1.74 0.24 -24.16
N LYS A 78 -1.90 0.03 -22.84
CA LYS A 78 -0.81 -0.45 -21.98
C LYS A 78 -0.53 -1.93 -22.25
N LYS A 79 0.71 -2.34 -21.93
CA LYS A 79 1.08 -3.76 -21.89
C LYS A 79 0.68 -4.36 -20.54
N TYR A 80 0.13 -5.57 -20.58
CA TYR A 80 -0.26 -6.33 -19.41
C TYR A 80 0.35 -7.73 -19.46
N TYR A 81 0.74 -8.22 -18.28
CA TYR A 81 1.26 -9.58 -18.13
C TYR A 81 0.68 -10.24 -16.89
N LEU A 82 0.43 -11.55 -16.95
CA LEU A 82 0.46 -12.39 -15.75
C LEU A 82 1.90 -12.83 -15.55
N GLY A 83 2.51 -12.34 -14.48
CA GLY A 83 3.90 -12.60 -14.14
C GLY A 83 4.04 -13.49 -12.91
N TYR A 84 4.97 -14.43 -12.96
CA TYR A 84 5.33 -15.27 -11.81
C TYR A 84 6.78 -15.73 -11.86
N HIS A 85 7.36 -15.98 -10.70
CA HIS A 85 8.70 -16.53 -10.58
C HIS A 85 8.78 -17.97 -11.12
N ALA A 86 9.90 -18.37 -11.71
CA ALA A 86 10.09 -19.71 -12.28
C ALA A 86 10.08 -20.85 -11.23
N ASP A 87 10.66 -20.62 -10.04
CA ASP A 87 10.58 -21.53 -8.89
C ASP A 87 9.19 -21.50 -8.21
N ASN A 88 8.47 -22.63 -8.28
CA ASN A 88 7.16 -22.83 -7.68
C ASN A 88 7.13 -22.69 -6.14
N ARG A 89 8.25 -22.96 -5.45
CA ARG A 89 8.34 -22.73 -4.00
C ARG A 89 8.29 -21.25 -3.68
N ILE A 90 8.99 -20.42 -4.46
CA ILE A 90 8.95 -18.96 -4.32
C ILE A 90 7.55 -18.42 -4.61
N ARG A 91 6.90 -18.94 -5.66
CA ARG A 91 5.52 -18.62 -6.01
C ARG A 91 4.57 -18.89 -4.83
N ARG A 92 4.60 -20.11 -4.29
CA ARG A 92 3.78 -20.55 -3.16
C ARG A 92 3.99 -19.71 -1.89
N GLU A 93 5.23 -19.33 -1.57
CA GLU A 93 5.53 -18.53 -0.38
C GLU A 93 5.29 -17.03 -0.57
N SER A 94 5.14 -16.56 -1.81
CA SER A 94 4.90 -15.15 -2.12
C SER A 94 3.46 -14.74 -1.88
N SER A 95 3.21 -13.43 -1.86
CA SER A 95 1.83 -12.94 -1.72
C SER A 95 0.95 -13.27 -2.93
N SER A 96 1.59 -13.41 -4.09
CA SER A 96 1.05 -13.55 -5.44
C SER A 96 2.16 -14.24 -6.25
N GLY A 97 2.39 -13.90 -7.51
CA GLY A 97 3.41 -14.58 -8.34
C GLY A 97 4.88 -14.33 -7.95
N GLY A 98 5.18 -13.52 -6.93
CA GLY A 98 6.55 -13.23 -6.49
C GLY A 98 7.28 -12.13 -7.26
N VAL A 99 6.63 -11.53 -8.27
CA VAL A 99 7.23 -10.57 -9.22
C VAL A 99 7.98 -9.42 -8.55
N CYS A 100 7.40 -8.80 -7.52
CA CYS A 100 8.01 -7.66 -6.84
C CYS A 100 9.41 -7.98 -6.28
N LYS A 101 9.54 -9.12 -5.60
CA LYS A 101 10.80 -9.52 -4.96
C LYS A 101 11.81 -9.96 -6.01
N THR A 102 11.35 -10.66 -7.05
CA THR A 102 12.18 -11.02 -8.21
C THR A 102 12.75 -9.80 -8.91
N LEU A 103 11.94 -8.77 -9.17
CA LEU A 103 12.39 -7.53 -9.80
C LEU A 103 13.54 -6.90 -9.02
N ILE A 104 13.43 -6.79 -7.69
CA ILE A 104 14.50 -6.25 -6.85
C ILE A 104 15.76 -7.12 -6.93
N ILE A 105 15.61 -8.42 -6.73
CA ILE A 105 16.75 -9.35 -6.62
C ILE A 105 17.48 -9.50 -7.95
N ASP A 106 16.77 -9.79 -9.04
CA ASP A 106 17.38 -9.97 -10.36
C ASP A 106 18.00 -8.67 -10.88
N SER A 107 17.36 -7.52 -10.61
CA SER A 107 17.91 -6.22 -11.05
C SER A 107 19.23 -5.88 -10.37
N LEU A 108 19.36 -6.17 -9.07
CA LEU A 108 20.62 -5.96 -8.36
C LEU A 108 21.69 -6.99 -8.81
N LYS A 109 21.32 -8.27 -8.92
CA LYS A 109 22.24 -9.34 -9.35
C LYS A 109 22.83 -9.06 -10.73
N ASN A 110 21.98 -8.68 -11.68
CA ASN A 110 22.37 -8.49 -13.07
C ASN A 110 22.87 -7.06 -13.36
N GLY A 111 22.98 -6.19 -12.35
CA GLY A 111 23.44 -4.82 -12.52
C GLY A 111 22.52 -3.93 -13.35
N MET A 112 21.22 -4.26 -13.42
CA MET A 112 20.21 -3.43 -14.07
C MET A 112 19.92 -2.15 -13.26
N VAL A 113 20.10 -2.23 -11.94
CA VAL A 113 20.04 -1.12 -11.00
C VAL A 113 21.21 -1.23 -10.03
N ASP A 114 21.70 -0.09 -9.54
CA ASP A 114 22.80 -0.03 -8.59
C ASP A 114 22.29 -0.15 -7.14
N GLY A 115 21.06 0.33 -6.90
CA GLY A 115 20.40 0.27 -5.61
C GLY A 115 18.90 0.10 -5.74
N ALA A 116 18.28 -0.48 -4.72
CA ALA A 116 16.83 -0.63 -4.61
C ALA A 116 16.36 -0.27 -3.21
N TYR A 117 15.38 0.64 -3.11
CA TYR A 117 14.74 0.98 -1.85
C TYR A 117 13.36 0.33 -1.75
N SER A 118 13.17 -0.49 -0.72
CA SER A 118 11.94 -1.25 -0.46
C SER A 118 11.78 -1.48 1.06
N LEU A 119 11.07 -2.54 1.45
CA LEU A 119 10.92 -2.96 2.84
C LEU A 119 11.79 -4.19 3.15
N LYS A 120 12.36 -4.22 4.35
CA LYS A 120 12.87 -5.43 4.99
C LYS A 120 11.98 -5.89 6.13
N CYS A 121 12.03 -7.17 6.48
CA CYS A 121 11.44 -7.75 7.69
C CYS A 121 12.17 -7.25 8.96
N THR A 122 11.43 -7.11 10.06
CA THR A 122 11.96 -6.79 11.40
C THR A 122 11.28 -7.63 12.48
N ASP A 123 11.91 -7.76 13.65
CA ASP A 123 11.38 -8.57 14.77
C ASP A 123 10.38 -7.83 15.67
N SER A 124 10.26 -6.51 15.51
CA SER A 124 9.34 -5.67 16.27
C SER A 124 8.29 -5.05 15.36
N PHE A 125 7.08 -4.79 15.89
CA PHE A 125 6.03 -4.05 15.18
C PHE A 125 6.61 -2.75 14.58
N PRO A 126 6.33 -2.44 13.30
CA PRO A 126 5.35 -3.06 12.40
C PRO A 126 5.88 -4.25 11.58
N PHE A 127 6.91 -4.96 12.05
CA PHE A 127 7.52 -6.15 11.43
C PHE A 127 8.12 -5.90 10.04
N ALA A 128 8.22 -4.62 9.66
CA ALA A 128 8.85 -4.18 8.45
C ALA A 128 9.34 -2.74 8.61
N GLN A 129 10.44 -2.41 7.93
CA GLN A 129 10.94 -1.04 7.83
C GLN A 129 11.53 -0.78 6.44
N GLY A 130 11.71 0.49 6.09
CA GLY A 130 12.42 0.86 4.87
C GLY A 130 13.87 0.34 4.88
N GLU A 131 14.35 -0.12 3.73
CA GLU A 131 15.72 -0.60 3.56
C GLU A 131 16.26 -0.26 2.17
N PHE A 132 17.56 0.02 2.11
CA PHE A 132 18.29 0.26 0.87
C PHE A 132 19.20 -0.95 0.59
N TYR A 133 18.90 -1.66 -0.49
CA TYR A 133 19.65 -2.81 -0.97
C TYR A 133 20.60 -2.39 -2.09
N THR A 134 21.78 -3.00 -2.13
CA THR A 134 22.81 -2.77 -3.17
C THR A 134 23.28 -4.10 -3.75
N ARG A 135 24.21 -4.06 -4.71
CA ARG A 135 24.81 -5.25 -5.32
C ARG A 135 25.66 -6.05 -4.32
N GLU A 136 26.22 -5.39 -3.32
CA GLU A 136 26.98 -6.01 -2.24
C GLU A 136 26.07 -6.60 -1.14
N HIS A 137 24.82 -6.12 -1.05
CA HIS A 137 23.83 -6.55 -0.07
C HIS A 137 22.48 -6.85 -0.72
N ILE A 138 22.46 -7.90 -1.54
CA ILE A 138 21.26 -8.36 -2.23
C ILE A 138 20.38 -9.16 -1.24
N PRO A 139 19.09 -8.82 -1.08
CA PRO A 139 18.22 -9.54 -0.18
C PRO A 139 17.88 -10.94 -0.71
N SER A 140 17.61 -11.87 0.21
CA SER A 140 16.85 -13.08 -0.09
C SER A 140 15.34 -12.77 -0.14
N PHE A 141 14.54 -13.73 -0.62
CA PHE A 141 13.08 -13.60 -0.60
C PHE A 141 12.49 -13.49 0.81
N GLY A 142 13.17 -14.04 1.83
CA GLY A 142 12.76 -14.01 3.23
C GLY A 142 13.06 -12.69 3.94
N ASP A 143 14.06 -11.96 3.47
CA ASP A 143 14.46 -10.67 4.05
C ASP A 143 13.45 -9.56 3.78
N MET A 144 12.62 -9.72 2.75
CA MET A 144 11.55 -8.78 2.40
C MET A 144 10.18 -9.35 2.81
N PRO A 145 9.29 -8.53 3.39
CA PRO A 145 7.98 -9.03 3.81
C PRO A 145 7.10 -9.37 2.60
N ASN A 146 6.15 -10.27 2.82
CA ASN A 146 4.95 -10.35 1.99
C ASN A 146 4.05 -9.11 2.22
N SER A 147 2.88 -9.03 1.59
CA SER A 147 1.95 -7.91 1.79
C SER A 147 1.68 -7.69 3.29
N VAL A 148 2.06 -6.51 3.78
CA VAL A 148 1.74 -6.02 5.13
C VAL A 148 0.52 -5.10 5.00
N TYR A 149 -0.58 -5.48 5.66
CA TYR A 149 -1.85 -4.74 5.49
C TYR A 149 -2.10 -3.65 6.53
N HIS A 150 -1.44 -3.70 7.70
CA HIS A 150 -1.39 -2.52 8.57
C HIS A 150 -0.36 -1.52 8.05
N SER A 151 -0.39 -0.29 8.58
CA SER A 151 0.51 0.76 8.11
C SER A 151 1.98 0.50 8.47
N VAL A 152 2.88 0.91 7.57
CA VAL A 152 4.35 0.87 7.70
C VAL A 152 4.88 2.21 7.21
N MET A 153 5.65 2.91 8.06
CA MET A 153 6.28 4.20 7.75
C MET A 153 7.53 3.99 6.88
N ALA A 154 7.35 3.51 5.65
CA ALA A 154 8.44 3.08 4.77
C ALA A 154 9.49 4.16 4.46
N CYS A 155 9.19 5.44 4.66
CA CYS A 155 10.08 6.55 4.33
C CYS A 155 10.85 7.10 5.55
N THR A 156 10.90 6.41 6.70
CA THR A 156 11.72 6.86 7.84
C THR A 156 13.21 6.62 7.64
N GLU A 157 13.57 5.60 6.85
CA GLU A 157 14.96 5.15 6.66
C GLU A 157 15.58 5.69 5.35
N ILE A 158 15.05 6.78 4.80
CA ILE A 158 15.47 7.32 3.49
C ILE A 158 16.92 7.81 3.44
N ASP A 159 17.50 8.13 4.59
CA ASP A 159 18.88 8.60 4.69
C ASP A 159 19.88 7.47 4.43
N ARG A 160 19.44 6.20 4.50
CA ARG A 160 20.23 5.04 4.09
C ARG A 160 20.51 4.99 2.59
N ILE A 161 19.65 5.61 1.77
CA ILE A 161 19.82 5.65 0.31
C ILE A 161 21.09 6.42 -0.01
N GLN A 162 22.10 5.70 -0.51
CA GLN A 162 23.35 6.26 -1.00
C GLN A 162 23.22 6.73 -2.46
N PRO A 163 24.06 7.69 -2.90
CA PRO A 163 24.15 8.06 -4.30
C PRO A 163 24.43 6.84 -5.18
N CYS A 164 23.68 6.69 -6.27
CA CYS A 164 23.86 5.59 -7.22
C CYS A 164 23.36 6.01 -8.61
N LYS A 165 23.85 5.41 -9.69
CA LYS A 165 23.47 5.86 -11.05
C LYS A 165 22.01 5.55 -11.34
N ARG A 166 21.55 4.32 -11.11
CA ARG A 166 20.18 3.87 -11.35
C ARG A 166 19.54 3.27 -10.09
N LEU A 167 18.50 3.93 -9.59
CA LEU A 167 17.79 3.56 -8.36
C LEU A 167 16.41 2.93 -8.66
N MET A 168 16.12 1.76 -8.09
CA MET A 168 14.75 1.23 -8.03
C MET A 168 14.04 1.69 -6.76
N LEU A 169 12.82 2.20 -6.89
CA LEU A 169 11.94 2.48 -5.76
C LEU A 169 10.72 1.56 -5.82
N VAL A 170 10.45 0.87 -4.72
CA VAL A 170 9.29 -0.02 -4.59
C VAL A 170 8.40 0.43 -3.45
N GLY A 171 7.11 0.58 -3.72
CA GLY A 171 6.15 0.95 -2.69
C GLY A 171 4.76 1.25 -3.24
N THR A 172 3.84 1.60 -2.33
CA THR A 172 2.52 2.11 -2.71
C THR A 172 2.63 3.55 -3.22
N ALA A 173 1.63 4.02 -3.98
CA ALA A 173 1.65 5.35 -4.59
C ALA A 173 1.96 6.50 -3.61
N CYS A 174 1.43 6.47 -2.37
CA CYS A 174 1.75 7.51 -1.38
C CYS A 174 3.21 7.46 -0.89
N GLN A 175 3.80 6.27 -0.77
CA GLN A 175 5.20 6.07 -0.41
C GLN A 175 6.11 6.53 -1.56
N LEU A 176 5.82 6.12 -2.80
CA LEU A 176 6.57 6.54 -3.99
C LEU A 176 6.57 8.06 -4.17
N ARG A 177 5.42 8.72 -4.02
CA ARG A 177 5.33 10.20 -4.06
C ARG A 177 6.19 10.86 -3.00
N ALA A 178 6.24 10.29 -1.80
CA ALA A 178 7.05 10.81 -0.72
C ALA A 178 8.56 10.66 -1.04
N LEU A 179 8.97 9.47 -1.50
CA LEU A 179 10.34 9.18 -1.92
C LEU A 179 10.78 10.06 -3.10
N ASN A 180 9.90 10.33 -4.07
CA ASN A 180 10.21 11.20 -5.20
C ASN A 180 10.67 12.61 -4.80
N SER A 181 10.25 13.09 -3.63
CA SER A 181 10.58 14.44 -3.17
C SER A 181 12.03 14.62 -2.70
N ILE A 182 12.81 13.53 -2.60
CA ILE A 182 14.15 13.52 -1.99
C ILE A 182 15.24 12.86 -2.85
N ILE A 183 14.88 12.22 -3.97
CA ILE A 183 15.83 11.42 -4.76
C ILE A 183 16.56 12.18 -5.85
N LYS A 184 16.20 13.45 -6.12
CA LYS A 184 16.73 14.22 -7.25
C LYS A 184 18.26 14.27 -7.28
N ASP A 185 18.88 14.34 -6.10
CA ASP A 185 20.34 14.42 -5.94
C ASP A 185 20.95 13.09 -5.46
N LYS A 186 20.19 12.00 -5.50
CA LYS A 186 20.63 10.65 -5.08
C LYS A 186 20.82 9.69 -6.25
N CYS A 187 20.31 10.02 -7.44
CA CYS A 187 20.47 9.17 -8.61
C CYS A 187 20.28 9.90 -9.94
N ASP A 188 20.95 9.42 -10.99
CA ASP A 188 20.79 9.92 -12.36
C ASP A 188 19.47 9.43 -12.98
N GLU A 189 19.16 8.16 -12.72
CA GLU A 189 17.97 7.48 -13.20
C GLU A 189 17.22 6.80 -12.06
N VAL A 190 15.88 6.77 -12.18
CA VAL A 190 15.02 6.11 -11.21
C VAL A 190 13.96 5.28 -11.91
N VAL A 191 13.78 4.03 -11.48
CA VAL A 191 12.70 3.14 -11.88
C VAL A 191 11.73 2.95 -10.72
N ARG A 192 10.42 3.05 -10.97
CA ARG A 192 9.39 2.99 -9.92
C ARG A 192 8.46 1.80 -10.11
N VAL A 193 8.45 0.92 -9.13
CA VAL A 193 7.54 -0.23 -9.07
C VAL A 193 6.46 0.06 -8.03
N CYS A 194 5.26 0.34 -8.52
CA CYS A 194 4.09 0.60 -7.68
C CYS A 194 3.43 -0.70 -7.25
N ILE A 195 3.22 -0.87 -5.96
CA ILE A 195 2.28 -1.87 -5.44
C ILE A 195 0.89 -1.25 -5.45
N PHE A 196 -0.02 -1.83 -6.23
CA PHE A 196 -1.39 -1.35 -6.35
C PHE A 196 -2.06 -1.29 -4.98
N CYS A 197 -2.62 -0.14 -4.63
CA CYS A 197 -3.21 0.06 -3.31
C CYS A 197 -4.47 0.91 -3.36
N LYS A 198 -5.59 0.35 -2.87
CA LYS A 198 -6.84 1.11 -2.64
C LYS A 198 -6.92 1.68 -1.22
N GLN A 199 -6.32 0.97 -0.25
CA GLN A 199 -6.44 1.26 1.18
C GLN A 199 -5.40 0.45 1.98
N GLN A 200 -4.83 1.08 3.01
CA GLN A 200 -4.14 0.40 4.12
C GLN A 200 -5.07 0.29 5.32
N LYS A 201 -4.72 -0.57 6.27
CA LYS A 201 -5.48 -0.81 7.49
C LYS A 201 -4.77 -0.32 8.75
N THR A 202 -5.56 -0.06 9.79
CA THR A 202 -5.05 0.05 11.16
C THR A 202 -4.81 -1.35 11.72
N LEU A 203 -4.07 -1.44 12.83
CA LEU A 203 -3.85 -2.69 13.58
C LEU A 203 -5.16 -3.32 14.07
N ASP A 204 -6.23 -2.54 14.20
CA ASP A 204 -7.55 -3.04 14.57
C ASP A 204 -8.11 -4.05 13.55
N SER A 205 -7.71 -3.95 12.28
CA SER A 205 -8.01 -5.00 11.30
C SER A 205 -7.37 -6.32 11.71
N THR A 206 -6.11 -6.32 12.13
CA THR A 206 -5.41 -7.53 12.58
C THR A 206 -5.99 -8.05 13.89
N ARG A 207 -6.36 -7.16 14.82
CA ARG A 207 -7.10 -7.54 16.05
C ARG A 207 -8.43 -8.21 15.73
N PHE A 208 -9.16 -7.69 14.76
CA PHE A 208 -10.41 -8.30 14.30
C PHE A 208 -10.18 -9.69 13.71
N LEU A 209 -9.14 -9.86 12.88
CA LEU A 209 -8.79 -11.17 12.32
C LEU A 209 -8.38 -12.16 13.42
N ALA A 210 -7.56 -11.73 14.37
CA ALA A 210 -7.19 -12.53 15.54
C ALA A 210 -8.44 -13.01 16.30
N LYS A 211 -9.38 -12.09 16.58
CA LYS A 211 -10.67 -12.41 17.21
C LYS A 211 -11.49 -13.41 16.40
N MET A 212 -11.54 -13.28 15.06
CA MET A 212 -12.25 -14.26 14.20
C MET A 212 -11.67 -15.67 14.35
N MET A 213 -10.34 -15.77 14.52
CA MET A 213 -9.63 -17.04 14.69
C MET A 213 -9.71 -17.59 16.11
N GLY A 214 -10.18 -16.80 17.08
CA GLY A 214 -10.24 -17.19 18.49
C GLY A 214 -8.98 -16.87 19.30
N THR A 215 -8.13 -15.97 18.80
CA THR A 215 -6.95 -15.45 19.50
C THR A 215 -7.04 -13.93 19.64
N SER A 216 -6.00 -13.28 20.17
CA SER A 216 -5.93 -11.83 20.35
C SER A 216 -4.52 -11.31 20.06
N VAL A 217 -4.43 -10.04 19.66
CA VAL A 217 -3.13 -9.35 19.55
C VAL A 217 -2.77 -8.82 20.94
N PRO A 218 -1.60 -9.17 21.51
CA PRO A 218 -1.24 -8.75 22.86
C PRO A 218 -0.96 -7.24 22.94
N PRO A 219 -1.24 -6.57 24.08
CA PRO A 219 -1.03 -5.14 24.23
C PRO A 219 0.43 -4.67 24.03
N ASN A 220 1.40 -5.53 24.33
CA ASN A 220 2.83 -5.26 24.14
C ASN A 220 3.32 -5.42 22.69
N LEU A 221 2.41 -5.77 21.75
CA LEU A 221 2.69 -5.97 20.33
C LEU A 221 3.76 -7.05 20.02
N LYS A 222 4.00 -7.97 20.96
CA LYS A 222 4.86 -9.14 20.73
C LYS A 222 4.03 -10.28 20.14
N PHE A 223 3.86 -10.28 18.83
CA PHE A 223 3.14 -11.31 18.06
C PHE A 223 3.76 -11.47 16.67
N ARG A 224 3.35 -12.49 15.91
CA ARG A 224 3.85 -12.75 14.55
C ARG A 224 2.71 -12.78 13.53
N PRO A 225 2.48 -11.68 12.77
CA PRO A 225 1.53 -11.69 11.68
C PRO A 225 2.16 -12.17 10.37
N ARG A 226 1.40 -12.95 9.60
CA ARG A 226 1.64 -13.18 8.17
C ARG A 226 0.31 -13.05 7.45
N TYR A 227 0.19 -12.22 6.42
CA TYR A 227 -1.11 -12.00 5.79
C TYR A 227 -1.32 -12.75 4.48
N ARG A 228 -0.23 -13.20 3.84
CA ARG A 228 -0.22 -13.86 2.54
C ARG A 228 0.95 -14.87 2.47
N GLY A 229 0.90 -15.77 1.50
CA GLY A 229 1.75 -16.96 1.38
C GLY A 229 0.93 -18.24 1.54
N ASP A 230 1.57 -19.39 1.33
CA ASP A 230 0.92 -20.71 1.22
C ASP A 230 -0.12 -20.77 0.08
N GLY A 231 0.32 -20.36 -1.11
CA GLY A 231 -0.49 -20.27 -2.32
C GLY A 231 -1.28 -18.98 -2.43
N TRP A 232 -2.18 -18.92 -3.41
CA TRP A 232 -2.94 -17.72 -3.74
C TRP A 232 -4.46 -17.94 -3.63
N PRO A 233 -5.19 -17.15 -2.82
CA PRO A 233 -4.74 -15.89 -2.23
C PRO A 233 -4.03 -16.07 -0.89
N GLY A 234 -3.81 -17.29 -0.44
CA GLY A 234 -2.99 -17.61 0.73
C GLY A 234 -3.74 -17.56 2.07
N ILE A 235 -2.95 -17.62 3.14
CA ILE A 235 -3.45 -17.79 4.51
C ILE A 235 -2.97 -16.64 5.39
N VAL A 236 -3.89 -16.02 6.13
CA VAL A 236 -3.55 -15.09 7.21
C VAL A 236 -3.24 -15.89 8.46
N ARG A 237 -2.14 -15.56 9.12
CA ARG A 237 -1.73 -16.09 10.42
C ARG A 237 -1.48 -15.01 11.44
N VAL A 238 -1.89 -15.27 12.68
CA VAL A 238 -1.53 -14.49 13.86
C VAL A 238 -1.21 -15.49 14.96
N ASP A 239 0.06 -15.55 15.39
CA ASP A 239 0.56 -16.46 16.43
C ASP A 239 0.14 -17.93 16.23
N GLY A 240 0.29 -18.43 14.99
CA GLY A 240 -0.03 -19.82 14.62
C GLY A 240 -1.50 -20.09 14.34
N PHE A 241 -2.42 -19.17 14.67
CA PHE A 241 -3.82 -19.29 14.27
C PHE A 241 -4.01 -18.87 12.82
N GLU A 242 -4.86 -19.59 12.08
CA GLU A 242 -4.99 -19.43 10.63
C GLU A 242 -6.39 -19.04 10.16
N LEU A 243 -6.46 -18.23 9.10
CA LEU A 243 -7.69 -17.88 8.39
C LEU A 243 -7.41 -17.73 6.89
N PRO A 244 -8.13 -18.45 6.00
CA PRO A 244 -7.97 -18.25 4.56
C PRO A 244 -8.17 -16.79 4.17
N TYR A 245 -7.28 -16.23 3.35
CA TYR A 245 -7.33 -14.81 2.99
C TYR A 245 -8.65 -14.42 2.32
N SER A 246 -9.22 -15.31 1.52
CA SER A 246 -10.53 -15.13 0.88
C SER A 246 -11.68 -14.87 1.86
N ARG A 247 -11.54 -15.29 3.13
CA ARG A 247 -12.46 -14.95 4.23
C ARG A 247 -11.98 -13.72 4.98
N ALA A 248 -10.69 -13.66 5.31
CA ALA A 248 -10.08 -12.56 6.05
C ALA A 248 -10.32 -11.20 5.38
N ALA A 249 -10.28 -11.13 4.06
CA ALA A 249 -10.36 -9.87 3.33
C ALA A 249 -11.79 -9.28 3.22
N GLN A 250 -12.84 -10.09 3.40
CA GLN A 250 -14.21 -9.72 3.02
C GLN A 250 -14.74 -8.51 3.80
N ILE A 251 -14.56 -8.51 5.12
CA ILE A 251 -15.04 -7.41 5.97
C ILE A 251 -14.05 -6.23 5.95
N PRO A 252 -12.75 -6.39 6.26
CA PRO A 252 -11.81 -5.27 6.27
C PRO A 252 -11.77 -4.53 4.93
N PHE A 253 -11.56 -5.25 3.82
CA PHE A 253 -11.41 -4.60 2.51
C PHE A 253 -12.75 -4.37 1.82
N GLY A 254 -13.64 -5.36 1.83
CA GLY A 254 -14.94 -5.27 1.15
C GLY A 254 -15.90 -4.25 1.76
N LYS A 255 -15.78 -3.96 3.08
CA LYS A 255 -16.57 -2.90 3.75
C LYS A 255 -15.74 -1.68 4.15
N ARG A 256 -14.45 -1.66 3.80
CA ARG A 256 -13.51 -0.57 4.07
C ARG A 256 -13.44 -0.19 5.56
N LEU A 257 -13.61 -1.17 6.44
CA LEU A 257 -13.42 -0.98 7.88
C LEU A 257 -11.93 -0.81 8.20
N TRP A 258 -11.63 -0.12 9.30
CA TRP A 258 -10.25 0.11 9.80
C TRP A 258 -9.32 0.73 8.75
N THR A 259 -9.85 1.52 7.82
CA THR A 259 -9.04 2.14 6.78
C THR A 259 -8.22 3.28 7.37
N VAL A 260 -6.92 3.34 7.05
CA VAL A 260 -6.07 4.49 7.41
C VAL A 260 -6.73 5.78 6.90
N PRO A 261 -6.99 6.79 7.75
CA PRO A 261 -7.76 7.96 7.35
C PRO A 261 -7.25 8.67 6.09
N GLY A 262 -5.92 8.81 5.96
CA GLY A 262 -5.30 9.42 4.78
C GLY A 262 -5.48 8.65 3.46
N CYS A 263 -5.96 7.40 3.49
CA CYS A 263 -6.33 6.71 2.26
C CYS A 263 -7.52 7.40 1.56
N GLY A 264 -8.38 8.13 2.27
CA GLY A 264 -9.52 8.85 1.68
C GLY A 264 -9.12 10.00 0.75
N ILE A 265 -7.92 10.55 0.91
CA ILE A 265 -7.41 11.70 0.11
C ILE A 265 -6.41 11.27 -0.99
N CYS A 266 -6.38 9.98 -1.29
CA CYS A 266 -5.58 9.40 -2.37
C CYS A 266 -6.53 8.81 -3.41
N GLY A 267 -6.35 9.13 -4.69
CA GLY A 267 -7.06 8.53 -5.82
C GLY A 267 -6.15 7.79 -6.81
N ASP A 268 -4.88 7.58 -6.47
CA ASP A 268 -3.85 7.12 -7.41
C ASP A 268 -3.43 5.68 -7.12
N SER A 269 -4.32 4.73 -7.41
CA SER A 269 -4.08 3.33 -7.01
C SER A 269 -2.99 2.65 -7.83
N PHE A 270 -2.72 3.14 -9.05
CA PHE A 270 -1.68 2.67 -9.97
C PHE A 270 -0.38 3.50 -9.90
N GLY A 271 -0.28 4.48 -9.00
CA GLY A 271 0.94 5.29 -8.87
C GLY A 271 1.29 6.12 -10.12
N MET A 272 0.33 6.40 -11.00
CA MET A 272 0.52 7.20 -12.21
C MET A 272 1.05 8.60 -11.86
N GLU A 273 0.49 9.25 -10.84
CA GLU A 273 0.97 10.56 -10.37
C GLU A 273 2.28 10.46 -9.58
N ALA A 274 2.66 9.25 -9.16
CA ALA A 274 3.96 8.96 -8.62
C ALA A 274 5.01 8.69 -9.72
N GLY A 275 4.61 8.68 -11.00
CA GLY A 275 5.46 8.33 -12.13
C GLY A 275 5.86 6.85 -12.14
N ALA A 276 4.96 5.95 -11.68
CA ALA A 276 5.22 4.51 -11.70
C ALA A 276 5.54 4.03 -13.12
N ASP A 277 6.60 3.23 -13.25
CA ASP A 277 7.00 2.59 -14.49
C ASP A 277 6.27 1.25 -14.67
N ILE A 278 6.01 0.56 -13.55
CA ILE A 278 5.28 -0.70 -13.47
C ILE A 278 4.32 -0.64 -12.26
N THR A 279 3.11 -1.18 -12.40
CA THR A 279 2.21 -1.47 -11.29
C THR A 279 2.00 -2.97 -11.14
N LEU A 280 2.12 -3.47 -9.91
CA LEU A 280 1.91 -4.86 -9.53
C LEU A 280 0.63 -5.01 -8.70
N MET A 281 -0.23 -5.95 -9.09
CA MET A 281 -1.45 -6.25 -8.35
C MET A 281 -1.82 -7.73 -8.40
N ASP A 282 -2.71 -8.14 -7.52
CA ASP A 282 -3.34 -9.46 -7.59
C ASP A 282 -4.29 -9.53 -8.81
N PRO A 283 -4.29 -10.64 -9.58
CA PRO A 283 -5.18 -10.87 -10.72
C PRO A 283 -6.58 -11.34 -10.26
N TRP A 284 -7.20 -10.58 -9.36
CA TRP A 284 -8.55 -10.89 -8.88
C TRP A 284 -9.52 -11.00 -10.05
N THR A 285 -10.54 -11.86 -9.91
CA THR A 285 -11.64 -12.06 -10.90
C THR A 285 -11.25 -12.76 -12.20
N ILE A 286 -9.98 -12.70 -12.61
CA ILE A 286 -9.48 -13.34 -13.84
C ILE A 286 -8.69 -14.63 -13.54
N CYS A 287 -8.20 -14.80 -12.32
CA CYS A 287 -7.60 -16.05 -11.83
C CYS A 287 -8.41 -16.65 -10.68
N SER A 288 -8.50 -17.98 -10.65
CA SER A 288 -9.09 -18.75 -9.56
C SER A 288 -8.07 -19.05 -8.46
N HIS A 289 -8.56 -19.49 -7.29
CA HIS A 289 -7.70 -19.97 -6.20
C HIS A 289 -6.78 -21.09 -6.70
N ASN A 290 -5.49 -21.00 -6.39
CA ASN A 290 -4.50 -21.99 -6.78
C ASN A 290 -3.29 -21.97 -5.83
N GLU A 291 -2.42 -22.97 -5.93
CA GLU A 291 -1.31 -23.16 -4.99
C GLU A 291 -0.06 -22.29 -5.25
N LEU A 292 0.00 -21.61 -6.40
CA LEU A 292 1.24 -20.98 -6.87
C LEU A 292 1.11 -19.45 -7.00
N GLY A 293 -0.05 -18.93 -7.38
CA GLY A 293 -0.26 -17.50 -7.55
C GLY A 293 0.43 -16.91 -8.77
N GLU A 294 -0.13 -15.79 -9.21
CA GLU A 294 0.31 -15.01 -10.37
C GLU A 294 0.09 -13.54 -10.03
N THR A 295 0.93 -12.65 -10.56
CA THR A 295 0.84 -11.20 -10.38
C THR A 295 0.35 -10.58 -11.68
N LEU A 296 -0.71 -9.78 -11.64
CA LEU A 296 -1.05 -8.92 -12.77
C LEU A 296 -0.10 -7.72 -12.78
N VAL A 297 0.66 -7.60 -13.86
CA VAL A 297 1.61 -6.53 -14.11
C VAL A 297 1.00 -5.58 -15.14
N THR A 298 0.92 -4.29 -14.80
CA THR A 298 0.60 -3.23 -15.74
C THR A 298 1.86 -2.43 -16.02
N VAL A 299 2.26 -2.31 -17.28
CA VAL A 299 3.44 -1.55 -17.68
C VAL A 299 3.01 -0.15 -18.12
N HIS A 300 3.70 0.87 -17.60
CA HIS A 300 3.37 2.27 -17.85
C HIS A 300 4.39 2.98 -18.74
N THR A 301 5.65 2.54 -18.73
CA THR A 301 6.74 3.16 -19.50
C THR A 301 7.60 2.10 -20.18
N GLN A 302 8.32 2.50 -21.24
CA GLN A 302 9.28 1.63 -21.92
C GLN A 302 10.37 1.12 -20.98
N LYS A 303 10.91 2.01 -20.12
CA LYS A 303 11.90 1.66 -19.10
C LYS A 303 11.39 0.60 -18.11
N GLY A 304 10.10 0.63 -17.77
CA GLY A 304 9.45 -0.42 -16.98
C GLY A 304 9.37 -1.75 -17.72
N ASP A 305 9.03 -1.72 -19.00
CA ASP A 305 9.01 -2.91 -19.86
C ASP A 305 10.41 -3.55 -19.98
N GLU A 306 11.42 -2.74 -20.30
CA GLU A 306 12.81 -3.20 -20.43
C GLU A 306 13.32 -3.88 -19.16
N LEU A 307 13.07 -3.28 -18.00
CA LEU A 307 13.43 -3.88 -16.71
C LEU A 307 12.72 -5.24 -16.52
N LEU A 308 11.42 -5.30 -16.81
CA LEU A 308 10.62 -6.50 -16.62
C LEU A 308 11.08 -7.64 -17.53
N GLN A 309 11.37 -7.36 -18.80
CA GLN A 309 11.80 -8.36 -19.79
C GLN A 309 13.22 -8.89 -19.53
N GLN A 310 14.07 -8.13 -18.82
CA GLN A 310 15.43 -8.56 -18.46
C GLN A 310 15.48 -9.46 -17.20
N CYS A 311 14.37 -9.61 -16.47
CA CYS A 311 14.28 -10.52 -15.33
C CYS A 311 14.08 -11.97 -15.75
N VAL A 312 15.19 -12.68 -15.99
CA VAL A 312 15.20 -14.09 -16.45
C VAL A 312 14.51 -15.07 -15.50
N SER A 313 14.37 -14.75 -14.21
CA SER A 313 13.67 -15.62 -13.25
C SER A 313 12.15 -15.46 -13.30
N LEU A 314 11.62 -14.59 -14.17
CA LEU A 314 10.19 -14.37 -14.37
C LEU A 314 9.67 -15.03 -15.64
N ASN A 315 8.58 -15.76 -15.50
CA ASN A 315 7.69 -16.07 -16.61
C ASN A 315 6.68 -14.94 -16.75
N LEU A 316 6.48 -14.46 -17.97
CA LEU A 316 5.58 -13.37 -18.30
C LEU A 316 4.64 -13.82 -19.40
N GLU A 317 3.35 -13.93 -19.08
CA GLU A 317 2.32 -14.29 -20.04
C GLU A 317 1.59 -13.01 -20.48
N PRO A 318 1.74 -12.58 -21.75
CA PRO A 318 1.05 -11.39 -22.25
C PRO A 318 -0.47 -11.53 -22.12
N ARG A 319 -1.14 -10.43 -21.81
CA ARG A 319 -2.59 -10.32 -21.78
C ARG A 319 -3.05 -9.05 -22.49
N SER A 320 -4.20 -9.14 -23.15
CA SER A 320 -4.91 -7.97 -23.68
C SER A 320 -5.60 -7.19 -22.56
N PHE A 321 -5.94 -5.93 -22.84
CA PHE A 321 -6.71 -5.11 -21.90
C PHE A 321 -8.06 -5.74 -21.54
N SER A 322 -8.80 -6.27 -22.51
CA SER A 322 -10.13 -6.86 -22.29
C SER A 322 -10.08 -8.08 -21.36
N GLU A 323 -9.00 -8.87 -21.42
CA GLU A 323 -8.80 -10.01 -20.52
C GLU A 323 -8.55 -9.58 -19.07
N VAL A 324 -7.85 -8.46 -18.85
CA VAL A 324 -7.45 -8.03 -17.50
C VAL A 324 -8.33 -6.95 -16.90
N GLU A 325 -9.14 -6.25 -17.70
CA GLU A 325 -10.02 -5.16 -17.27
C GLU A 325 -10.84 -5.50 -16.01
N PRO A 326 -11.44 -6.71 -15.88
CA PRO A 326 -12.18 -7.08 -14.68
C PRO A 326 -11.32 -7.04 -13.39
N ALA A 327 -10.02 -7.34 -13.50
CA ALA A 327 -9.08 -7.36 -12.38
C ALA A 327 -8.59 -5.96 -11.99
N LEU A 328 -8.49 -5.04 -12.95
CA LEU A 328 -7.92 -3.69 -12.76
C LEU A 328 -8.68 -2.82 -11.76
N SER A 329 -9.88 -3.23 -11.33
CA SER A 329 -10.66 -2.49 -10.33
C SER A 329 -10.97 -1.03 -10.74
N LEU A 330 -11.00 -0.71 -12.04
CA LEU A 330 -11.10 0.67 -12.55
C LEU A 330 -12.29 1.44 -11.94
N LYS A 331 -13.45 0.77 -11.83
CA LYS A 331 -14.65 1.37 -11.22
C LYS A 331 -14.46 1.73 -9.75
N ASP A 332 -13.74 0.92 -8.98
CA ASP A 332 -13.45 1.23 -7.57
C ASP A 332 -12.42 2.35 -7.43
N VAL A 333 -11.42 2.41 -8.32
CA VAL A 333 -10.46 3.50 -8.39
C VAL A 333 -11.18 4.81 -8.72
N TRP A 334 -12.07 4.80 -9.71
CA TRP A 334 -12.92 5.94 -10.03
C TRP A 334 -13.76 6.42 -8.83
N ARG A 335 -14.43 5.50 -8.12
CA ARG A 335 -15.21 5.84 -6.91
C ARG A 335 -14.37 6.52 -5.85
N LYS A 336 -13.12 6.08 -5.69
CA LYS A 336 -12.14 6.66 -4.77
C LYS A 336 -11.77 8.07 -5.22
N GLN A 337 -11.46 8.26 -6.51
CA GLN A 337 -11.12 9.57 -7.10
C GLN A 337 -12.26 10.59 -6.98
N VAL A 338 -13.51 10.22 -7.27
CA VAL A 338 -14.63 11.17 -7.17
C VAL A 338 -15.04 11.52 -5.73
N THR A 339 -14.68 10.67 -4.76
CA THR A 339 -14.96 10.93 -3.34
C THR A 339 -13.81 11.62 -2.63
N GLU A 340 -12.61 11.59 -3.20
CA GLU A 340 -11.39 12.24 -2.71
C GLU A 340 -11.61 13.72 -2.30
N PRO A 341 -12.27 14.58 -3.11
CA PRO A 341 -12.51 15.97 -2.73
C PRO A 341 -13.32 16.12 -1.44
N VAL A 342 -14.25 15.19 -1.16
CA VAL A 342 -15.05 15.20 0.07
C VAL A 342 -14.16 14.98 1.29
N TYR A 343 -13.18 14.06 1.22
CA TYR A 343 -12.24 13.82 2.33
C TYR A 343 -11.28 15.00 2.54
N ARG A 344 -10.97 15.77 1.48
CA ARG A 344 -10.21 17.02 1.59
C ARG A 344 -11.04 18.21 2.08
N GLY A 345 -12.37 18.11 2.08
CA GLY A 345 -13.27 19.23 2.36
C GLY A 345 -13.33 20.25 1.22
N ARG A 346 -13.12 19.81 -0.03
CA ARG A 346 -13.20 20.64 -1.23
C ARG A 346 -14.62 20.65 -1.81
N PRO A 347 -15.03 21.73 -2.51
CA PRO A 347 -16.28 21.76 -3.25
C PRO A 347 -16.37 20.61 -4.26
N CYS A 348 -17.52 19.92 -4.31
CA CYS A 348 -17.77 18.82 -5.25
C CYS A 348 -19.27 18.52 -5.37
N LYS A 349 -19.63 17.60 -6.28
CA LYS A 349 -21.05 17.23 -6.52
C LYS A 349 -21.71 16.69 -5.24
N LYS A 350 -22.94 17.14 -4.96
CA LYS A 350 -23.75 16.68 -3.79
C LYS A 350 -23.85 15.15 -3.71
N ARG A 351 -23.90 14.46 -4.86
CA ARG A 351 -23.91 12.98 -4.95
C ARG A 351 -22.68 12.34 -4.27
N TYR A 352 -21.49 12.92 -4.43
CA TYR A 352 -20.26 12.40 -3.83
C TYR A 352 -20.24 12.58 -2.31
N VAL A 353 -20.70 13.74 -1.83
CA VAL A 353 -20.88 14.00 -0.39
C VAL A 353 -21.87 12.99 0.23
N ARG A 354 -23.00 12.73 -0.43
CA ARG A 354 -23.97 11.71 0.02
C ARG A 354 -23.34 10.31 0.08
N ALA A 355 -22.54 9.95 -0.93
CA ALA A 355 -21.87 8.65 -0.99
C ALA A 355 -20.89 8.45 0.19
N VAL A 356 -20.06 9.44 0.51
CA VAL A 356 -19.12 9.37 1.65
C VAL A 356 -19.86 9.35 2.99
N ARG A 357 -20.92 10.14 3.14
CA ARG A 357 -21.75 10.12 4.36
C ARG A 357 -22.39 8.74 4.57
N ALA A 358 -22.93 8.14 3.50
CA ALA A 358 -23.51 6.80 3.55
C ALA A 358 -22.45 5.73 3.90
N GLU A 359 -21.25 5.83 3.31
CA GLU A 359 -20.12 4.95 3.67
C GLU A 359 -19.78 5.05 5.15
N ARG A 360 -19.55 6.27 5.67
CA ARG A 360 -19.17 6.49 7.07
C ARG A 360 -20.25 5.99 8.04
N ARG A 361 -21.53 6.21 7.72
CA ARG A 361 -22.65 5.66 8.51
C ARG A 361 -22.62 4.14 8.53
N GLN A 362 -22.46 3.51 7.36
CA GLN A 362 -22.37 2.05 7.25
C GLN A 362 -21.17 1.49 8.01
N GLN A 363 -20.00 2.11 7.88
CA GLN A 363 -18.79 1.71 8.60
C GLN A 363 -18.97 1.78 10.12
N ARG A 364 -19.59 2.85 10.64
CA ARG A 364 -19.89 2.97 12.08
C ARG A 364 -20.79 1.84 12.56
N LEU A 365 -21.90 1.58 11.86
CA LEU A 365 -22.83 0.49 12.18
C LEU A 365 -22.13 -0.87 12.19
N LEU A 366 -21.36 -1.17 11.14
CA LEU A 366 -20.63 -2.43 11.05
C LEU A 366 -19.57 -2.57 12.14
N ARG A 367 -18.81 -1.50 12.43
CA ARG A 367 -17.81 -1.50 13.51
C ARG A 367 -18.43 -1.80 14.87
N MET A 368 -19.58 -1.21 15.20
CA MET A 368 -20.28 -1.56 16.46
C MET A 368 -20.55 -3.05 16.55
N VAL A 369 -20.98 -3.70 15.46
CA VAL A 369 -21.22 -5.15 15.44
C VAL A 369 -19.91 -5.93 15.57
N VAL A 370 -18.90 -5.65 14.75
CA VAL A 370 -17.69 -6.50 14.67
C VAL A 370 -16.67 -6.22 15.77
N GLU A 371 -16.72 -5.06 16.42
CA GLU A 371 -15.82 -4.70 17.53
C GLU A 371 -16.46 -5.06 18.88
N MET A 372 -17.71 -4.66 19.14
CA MET A 372 -18.31 -4.78 20.47
C MET A 372 -18.83 -6.17 20.82
N LEU A 373 -19.39 -6.91 19.84
CA LEU A 373 -19.86 -8.26 20.11
C LEU A 373 -18.67 -9.21 20.32
N PRO A 374 -18.78 -10.30 21.08
CA PRO A 374 -17.76 -11.35 21.11
C PRO A 374 -17.47 -11.96 19.72
N ARG A 375 -16.55 -12.92 19.64
CA ARG A 375 -16.34 -13.68 18.41
C ARG A 375 -17.67 -14.29 17.95
N LEU A 376 -18.11 -13.94 16.75
CA LEU A 376 -19.32 -14.47 16.14
C LEU A 376 -19.05 -15.75 15.34
N PRO A 377 -20.07 -16.61 15.13
CA PRO A 377 -20.00 -17.68 14.14
C PRO A 377 -19.63 -17.16 12.74
N ILE A 378 -18.91 -17.96 11.96
CA ILE A 378 -18.40 -17.58 10.63
C ILE A 378 -19.54 -17.13 9.70
N ILE A 379 -20.72 -17.75 9.80
CA ILE A 379 -21.90 -17.40 9.01
C ILE A 379 -22.33 -15.95 9.21
N CYS A 380 -22.23 -15.40 10.43
CA CYS A 380 -22.57 -14.01 10.73
C CYS A 380 -21.65 -13.04 9.96
N TYR A 381 -20.34 -13.30 9.96
CA TYR A 381 -19.39 -12.49 9.20
C TYR A 381 -19.65 -12.55 7.69
N ARG A 382 -20.00 -13.74 7.15
CA ARG A 382 -20.39 -13.88 5.74
C ARG A 382 -21.64 -13.07 5.40
N THR A 383 -22.63 -13.06 6.28
CA THR A 383 -23.85 -12.25 6.11
C THR A 383 -23.51 -10.76 6.10
N LEU A 384 -22.70 -10.29 7.06
CA LEU A 384 -22.23 -8.89 7.09
C LEU A 384 -21.44 -8.53 5.83
N ALA A 385 -20.59 -9.43 5.33
CA ALA A 385 -19.82 -9.23 4.10
C ALA A 385 -20.71 -9.11 2.86
N LYS A 386 -21.89 -9.75 2.83
CA LYS A 386 -22.85 -9.67 1.73
C LYS A 386 -23.75 -8.43 1.75
N LEU A 387 -23.75 -7.66 2.85
CA LEU A 387 -24.53 -6.42 2.90
C LEU A 387 -24.15 -5.48 1.76
N PRO A 388 -25.12 -4.81 1.12
CA PRO A 388 -24.82 -3.95 -0.01
C PRO A 388 -23.93 -2.78 0.40
N ASP A 389 -23.02 -2.41 -0.49
CA ASP A 389 -22.15 -1.26 -0.28
C ASP A 389 -22.89 0.05 -0.60
N LEU A 390 -23.20 0.85 0.43
CA LEU A 390 -24.04 2.03 0.26
C LEU A 390 -23.38 3.09 -0.61
N ARG A 391 -22.06 3.26 -0.50
CA ARG A 391 -21.30 4.16 -1.36
C ARG A 391 -21.42 3.73 -2.82
N ASN A 392 -21.18 2.46 -3.09
CA ASN A 392 -21.19 1.95 -4.46
C ASN A 392 -22.61 1.97 -5.06
N ARG A 393 -23.66 1.80 -4.25
CA ARG A 393 -25.05 1.98 -4.72
C ARG A 393 -25.36 3.42 -5.14
N ILE A 394 -24.78 4.40 -4.46
CA ILE A 394 -24.91 5.82 -4.83
C ILE A 394 -24.03 6.12 -6.03
N LEU A 395 -22.84 5.51 -6.13
CA LEU A 395 -21.87 5.67 -7.22
C LEU A 395 -21.92 4.47 -8.19
N LYS A 396 -23.11 4.26 -8.77
CA LYS A 396 -23.31 3.36 -9.92
C LYS A 396 -22.55 3.86 -11.13
#